data_AF-A0A382UG26-F1
#
_entry.id   AF-A0A382UG26-F1
#
_cell.length_a   1.000
_cell.length_b   1.000
_cell.length_c   1.000
_cell.angle_alpha   90.00
_cell.angle_beta   90.00
_cell.angle_gamma   90.00
#
_symmetry.space_group_name_H-M   'P 1'
#
loop_
_entity.id
_entity.type
_entity.pdbx_description
1 polymer ?
#
loop_
_entity_poly.entity_id
_entity_poly.type
_entity_poly.pdbx_seq_one_letter_code
_entity_poly.pdbx_strand_id
1 'polypeptide(L)'
;CKPPTYLDVPSTMAWDAVDLPEPQNPVGTRGIGEPPMGAAAAAIVCAISDALGGHEFGRTPIVPDMIINHSAGRSQSNRVLQIHTA
;
A
#
# COMPACT_ATOMS: atom_id res chain seq x y z
N CYS A 1 -2.87 -2.06 13.64
CA CYS A 1 -2.22 -2.82 12.55
C CYS A 1 -1.09 -3.65 13.14
N LYS A 2 -0.92 -4.91 12.72
CA LYS A 2 0.24 -5.71 13.12
C LYS A 2 1.45 -5.26 12.29
N PRO A 3 2.58 -4.89 12.90
CA PRO A 3 3.80 -4.59 12.14
C PRO A 3 4.26 -5.79 11.32
N PRO A 4 4.79 -5.59 10.10
CA PRO A 4 5.35 -6.68 9.31
C PRO A 4 6.58 -7.28 10.00
N THR A 5 6.75 -8.58 9.83
CA THR A 5 7.94 -9.33 10.21
C THR A 5 8.89 -9.46 9.02
N TYR A 6 10.08 -10.02 9.24
CA TYR A 6 11.04 -10.25 8.15
C TYR A 6 10.49 -11.16 7.03
N LEU A 7 9.54 -12.05 7.33
CA LEU A 7 8.93 -12.94 6.35
C LEU A 7 7.79 -12.30 5.54
N ASP A 8 7.33 -11.11 5.93
CA ASP A 8 6.28 -10.37 5.22
C ASP A 8 6.83 -9.49 4.09
N VAL A 9 8.16 -9.41 3.95
CA VAL A 9 8.88 -8.56 3.00
C VAL A 9 9.58 -9.45 1.97
N PRO A 10 9.55 -9.10 0.67
CA PRO A 10 10.28 -9.86 -0.34
C PRO A 10 11.78 -9.90 -0.03
N SER A 11 12.42 -11.04 -0.33
CA SER A 11 13.86 -11.25 -0.07
C SER A 11 14.76 -10.31 -0.85
N THR A 12 14.28 -9.80 -1.98
CA THR A 12 14.97 -8.82 -2.82
C THR A 12 13.98 -7.72 -3.22
N MET A 13 14.38 -6.46 -3.06
CA MET A 13 13.63 -5.31 -3.57
C MET A 13 14.42 -4.69 -4.71
N ALA A 14 13.78 -4.59 -5.88
CA ALA A 14 14.30 -3.79 -6.97
C ALA A 14 14.24 -2.30 -6.59
N TRP A 15 15.28 -1.57 -6.93
CA TRP A 15 15.35 -0.12 -6.75
C TRP A 15 16.08 0.47 -7.95
N ASP A 16 15.79 1.73 -8.23
CA ASP A 16 16.44 2.48 -9.30
C ASP A 16 16.47 3.97 -8.93
N ALA A 17 17.32 4.72 -9.62
CA ALA A 17 17.45 6.16 -9.48
C ALA A 17 17.18 6.86 -10.82
N VAL A 18 16.45 7.96 -10.76
CA VAL A 18 16.13 8.74 -11.97
C VAL A 18 17.32 9.60 -12.42
N ASP A 19 18.36 9.74 -11.58
CA ASP A 19 19.60 10.47 -11.86
C ASP A 19 19.43 11.93 -12.34
N LEU A 20 18.33 12.56 -11.92
CA LEU A 20 18.07 13.97 -12.18
C LEU A 20 18.53 14.81 -10.99
N PRO A 21 19.50 15.74 -11.17
CA PRO A 21 19.93 16.64 -10.11
C PRO A 21 18.88 17.73 -9.86
N GLU A 22 18.78 18.17 -8.60
CA GLU A 22 17.93 19.31 -8.23
C GLU A 22 18.63 20.64 -8.53
N PRO A 23 18.10 21.50 -9.42
CA PRO A 23 18.78 22.75 -9.83
C PRO A 23 19.01 23.75 -8.70
N GLN A 24 18.18 23.73 -7.66
CA GLN A 24 18.24 24.68 -6.54
C GLN A 24 19.19 24.24 -5.42
N ASN A 25 19.64 22.98 -5.44
CA ASN A 25 20.54 22.43 -4.44
C ASN A 25 21.98 22.46 -4.96
N PRO A 26 22.94 23.08 -4.25
CA PRO A 26 24.33 23.17 -4.70
C PRO A 26 25.02 21.81 -4.91
N VAL A 27 24.52 20.75 -4.29
CA VAL A 27 24.99 19.37 -4.48
C VAL A 27 24.00 18.49 -5.26
N GLY A 28 22.90 19.07 -5.76
CA GLY A 28 21.92 18.39 -6.60
C GLY A 28 21.06 17.33 -5.90
N THR A 29 21.07 17.25 -4.57
CA THR A 29 20.38 16.19 -3.81
C THR A 29 18.91 16.50 -3.53
N ARG A 30 18.11 15.45 -3.29
CA ARG A 30 16.71 15.53 -2.87
C ARG A 30 16.40 14.56 -1.72
N GLY A 31 15.39 14.88 -0.93
CA GLY A 31 14.88 13.98 0.11
C GLY A 31 14.14 12.78 -0.50
N ILE A 32 14.47 11.57 -0.05
CA ILE A 32 13.89 10.32 -0.56
C ILE A 32 13.30 9.42 0.55
N GLY A 33 13.28 9.87 1.81
CA GLY A 33 12.82 9.05 2.93
C GLY A 33 11.32 8.74 2.92
N GLU A 34 10.49 9.74 2.63
CA GLU A 34 9.02 9.63 2.66
C GLU A 34 8.38 9.21 1.32
N PRO A 35 8.85 9.66 0.14
CA PRO A 35 8.21 9.34 -1.14
C PRO A 35 7.94 7.84 -1.38
N PRO A 36 8.87 6.91 -1.06
CA PRO A 36 8.63 5.48 -1.20
C PRO A 36 7.49 4.97 -0.31
N MET A 37 7.22 5.60 0.84
CA MET A 37 6.20 5.14 1.77
C MET A 37 4.79 5.29 1.20
N GLY A 38 4.50 6.44 0.59
CA GLY A 38 3.22 6.68 -0.08
C GLY A 38 3.09 5.89 -1.39
N ALA A 39 4.15 5.87 -2.20
CA ALA A 39 4.15 5.16 -3.49
C ALA A 39 3.97 3.64 -3.31
N ALA A 40 4.66 3.04 -2.34
CA ALA A 40 4.54 1.61 -2.06
C ALA A 40 3.13 1.23 -1.56
N ALA A 41 2.54 2.05 -0.68
CA ALA A 41 1.18 1.82 -0.20
C ALA A 41 0.15 1.86 -1.35
N ALA A 42 0.26 2.85 -2.24
CA ALA A 42 -0.60 2.95 -3.41
C ALA A 42 -0.39 1.78 -4.38
N ALA A 43 0.86 1.41 -4.67
CA ALA A 43 1.18 0.29 -5.56
C ALA A 43 0.58 -1.03 -5.08
N ILE A 44 0.62 -1.31 -3.77
CA ILE A 44 0.02 -2.52 -3.19
C ILE A 44 -1.50 -2.51 -3.35
N VAL A 45 -2.16 -1.37 -3.08
CA VAL A 45 -3.62 -1.26 -3.24
C VAL A 45 -4.04 -1.44 -4.70
N CYS A 46 -3.30 -0.84 -5.64
CA CYS A 46 -3.55 -1.04 -7.07
C CYS A 46 -3.35 -2.50 -7.49
N ALA A 47 -2.30 -3.17 -7.01
CA ALA A 47 -2.04 -4.57 -7.31
C ALA A 47 -3.15 -5.50 -6.77
N ILE A 48 -3.68 -5.22 -5.58
CA ILE A 48 -4.81 -5.96 -5.02
C ILE A 48 -6.08 -5.70 -5.86
N SER A 49 -6.33 -4.45 -6.25
CA SER A 49 -7.48 -4.10 -7.10
C SER A 49 -7.42 -4.82 -8.45
N ASP A 50 -6.26 -4.79 -9.12
CA ASP A 50 -6.02 -5.49 -10.38
C ASP A 50 -6.25 -7.01 -10.24
N ALA A 51 -5.71 -7.63 -9.19
CA ALA A 51 -5.90 -9.05 -8.90
C ALA A 51 -7.37 -9.44 -8.62
N LEU A 52 -8.21 -8.48 -8.20
CA LEU A 52 -9.63 -8.67 -7.93
C LEU A 52 -10.53 -8.13 -9.06
N GLY A 53 -9.98 -7.92 -10.26
CA GLY A 53 -10.75 -7.48 -11.43
C GLY A 53 -11.23 -6.03 -11.34
N GLY A 54 -10.43 -5.17 -10.70
CA GLY A 54 -10.72 -3.74 -10.52
C GLY A 54 -11.52 -3.42 -9.25
N HIS A 55 -11.59 -4.34 -8.28
CA HIS A 55 -12.29 -4.08 -7.04
C HIS A 55 -11.48 -3.17 -6.10
N GLU A 56 -12.02 -2.00 -5.80
CA GLU A 56 -11.39 -1.04 -4.90
C GLU A 56 -11.95 -1.13 -3.48
N PHE A 57 -11.06 -1.29 -2.50
CA PHE A 57 -11.40 -1.19 -1.09
C PHE A 57 -11.31 0.25 -0.62
N GLY A 58 -12.41 0.83 -0.13
CA GLY A 58 -12.46 2.19 0.43
C GLY A 58 -11.81 2.37 1.81
N ARG A 59 -10.96 1.44 2.26
CA ARG A 59 -10.25 1.52 3.55
C ARG A 59 -8.93 0.74 3.53
N THR A 60 -7.97 1.23 4.30
CA THR A 60 -6.70 0.54 4.59
C THR A 60 -6.52 0.37 6.11
N PRO A 61 -5.80 -0.67 6.57
CA PRO A 61 -5.22 -1.76 5.78
C PRO A 61 -6.28 -2.72 5.22
N ILE A 62 -5.99 -3.30 4.05
CA ILE A 62 -6.78 -4.39 3.48
C ILE A 62 -6.37 -5.67 4.22
N VAL A 63 -7.31 -6.27 4.94
CA VAL A 63 -7.07 -7.51 5.69
C VAL A 63 -7.58 -8.74 4.92
N PRO A 64 -7.07 -9.95 5.17
CA PRO A 64 -7.48 -11.15 4.44
C PRO A 64 -9.00 -11.40 4.45
N ASP A 65 -9.69 -11.11 5.57
CA ASP A 65 -11.15 -11.21 5.67
C ASP A 65 -11.87 -10.37 4.61
N MET A 66 -11.36 -9.17 4.29
CA MET A 66 -11.96 -8.32 3.26
C MET A 66 -11.88 -8.96 1.87
N ILE A 67 -10.72 -9.56 1.56
CA ILE A 67 -10.48 -10.26 0.30
C ILE A 67 -11.35 -11.51 0.22
N ILE A 68 -11.41 -12.31 1.28
CA ILE A 68 -12.23 -13.54 1.36
C ILE A 68 -13.72 -13.22 1.24
N ASN A 69 -14.20 -12.17 1.91
CA ASN A 69 -15.61 -11.78 1.81
C ASN A 69 -15.97 -11.30 0.41
N HIS A 70 -15.09 -10.52 -0.22
CA HIS A 70 -15.31 -10.09 -1.60
C HIS A 70 -15.32 -11.30 -2.56
N SER A 71 -14.34 -12.19 -2.49
CA SER A 71 -14.25 -13.36 -3.36
C SER A 71 -15.39 -14.37 -3.15
N ALA A 72 -15.94 -14.45 -1.94
CA ALA A 72 -17.08 -15.30 -1.61
C ALA A 72 -18.46 -14.61 -1.83
N GLY A 73 -18.50 -13.37 -2.32
CA GLY A 73 -19.75 -12.61 -2.52
C GLY A 73 -20.49 -12.28 -1.22
N ARG A 74 -19.78 -12.22 -0.09
CA ARG A 74 -20.34 -11.93 1.24
C ARG A 74 -20.30 -10.43 1.52
N SER A 75 -21.21 -9.97 2.38
CA SER A 75 -21.14 -8.60 2.89
C SER A 75 -19.89 -8.41 3.74
N GLN A 76 -19.24 -7.25 3.60
CA GLN A 76 -18.06 -6.90 4.39
C GLN A 76 -18.39 -6.77 5.88
N SER A 77 -17.48 -7.26 6.73
CA SER A 77 -17.64 -7.26 8.20
C SER A 77 -17.74 -5.86 8.81
N ASN A 78 -17.17 -4.84 8.15
CA ASN A 78 -17.17 -3.45 8.62
C ASN A 78 -17.58 -2.50 7.49
N ARG A 79 -18.39 -1.49 7.83
CA ARG A 79 -18.75 -0.40 6.92
C ARG A 79 -17.58 0.59 6.76
N VAL A 80 -17.68 1.42 5.72
CA VAL A 80 -16.76 2.55 5.49
C VAL A 80 -16.76 3.46 6.73
N LEU A 81 -15.57 3.80 7.24
CA LEU A 81 -15.36 4.62 8.45
C LEU A 81 -15.99 4.08 9.75
N GLN A 82 -16.36 2.80 9.80
CA GLN A 82 -16.87 2.19 11.04
C GLN A 82 -15.77 2.14 12.10
N ILE A 83 -15.96 2.91 13.18
CA ILE A 83 -15.14 2.85 14.38
C ILE A 83 -15.65 1.74 15.31
N HIS A 84 -14.75 1.14 16.10
CA HIS A 84 -15.14 0.25 17.19
C HIS A 84 -15.71 1.10 18.33
N THR A 85 -16.99 1.46 18.26
CA THR A 85 -17.71 2.00 19.43
C THR A 85 -18.01 0.84 20.37
N ALA A 86 -17.58 0.96 21.63
CA ALA A 86 -17.93 0.03 22.70
C ALA A 86 -19.42 0.12 23.06
#